data_AF-A0A7C1DUW0-F1
#
_entry.id   AF-A0A7C1DUW0-F1
#
_cell.length_a   1.000
_cell.length_b   1.000
_cell.length_c   1.000
_cell.angle_alpha   90.00
_cell.angle_beta   90.00
_cell.angle_gamma   90.00
#
_symmetry.space_group_name_H-M   'P 1'
#
loop_
_entity.id
_entity.type
_entity.pdbx_description
1 polymer ?
#
loop_
_entity_poly.entity_id
_entity_poly.type
_entity_poly.pdbx_seq_one_letter_code
_entity_poly.pdbx_strand_id
1 'polypeptide(L)'
;MTSRIHSPHTTCPYCKEEVYLDELVGGCCPLCGRSLEGDEEQAEVFDDLLERSDLSWLVFQYFLYRRLERLGANPLQIMQLVNRYEEQLNSGSEEGEPFEIMFDIPMTTTDRLRLKTCHLCGRVFLRGGKKKIYGNFRLNDFQFTYFCTSCGQ
;
A
#
# COMPACT_ATOMS: atom_id res chain seq x y z
N MET A 1 -20.11 -28.42 -34.02
CA MET A 1 -21.47 -28.27 -33.45
C MET A 1 -21.68 -29.41 -32.48
N THR A 2 -21.40 -29.17 -31.20
CA THR A 2 -22.36 -28.89 -30.11
C THR A 2 -22.81 -30.17 -29.40
N SER A 3 -22.00 -30.63 -28.45
CA SER A 3 -22.49 -31.44 -27.33
C SER A 3 -21.85 -30.95 -26.03
N ARG A 4 -21.97 -29.65 -25.75
CA ARG A 4 -21.88 -29.11 -24.38
C ARG A 4 -23.20 -29.45 -23.70
N ILE A 5 -23.35 -30.73 -23.36
CA ILE A 5 -24.56 -31.29 -22.78
C ILE A 5 -24.61 -30.82 -21.32
N HIS A 6 -25.38 -29.77 -21.07
CA HIS A 6 -25.94 -29.37 -19.77
C HIS A 6 -25.02 -29.55 -18.55
N SER A 7 -23.83 -28.92 -18.52
CA SER A 7 -23.21 -28.69 -17.22
C SER A 7 -24.12 -27.71 -16.46
N PRO A 8 -24.57 -28.05 -15.24
CA PRO A 8 -25.42 -27.17 -14.47
C PRO A 8 -24.67 -25.87 -14.20
N HIS A 9 -25.27 -24.76 -14.61
CA HIS A 9 -24.71 -23.43 -14.54
C HIS A 9 -25.71 -22.49 -13.86
N THR A 10 -25.18 -21.45 -13.26
CA THR A 10 -25.96 -20.39 -12.62
C THR A 10 -25.35 -19.05 -12.98
N THR A 11 -26.11 -17.97 -12.79
CA THR A 11 -25.59 -16.61 -12.93
C THR A 11 -25.21 -16.09 -11.57
N CYS A 12 -23.98 -15.62 -11.42
CA CYS A 12 -23.52 -15.03 -10.16
C CYS A 12 -24.37 -13.79 -9.83
N PRO A 13 -25.01 -13.70 -8.65
CA PRO A 13 -25.85 -12.55 -8.29
C PRO A 13 -25.07 -11.25 -8.11
N TYR A 14 -23.73 -11.33 -8.01
CA TYR A 14 -22.86 -10.19 -7.73
C TYR A 14 -22.19 -9.62 -8.98
N CYS A 15 -21.43 -10.43 -9.73
CA CYS A 15 -20.77 -9.97 -10.96
C CYS A 15 -21.61 -10.17 -12.22
N LYS A 16 -22.77 -10.86 -12.11
CA LYS A 16 -23.72 -11.15 -13.20
C LYS A 16 -23.18 -12.04 -14.32
N GLU A 17 -22.03 -12.67 -14.11
CA GLU A 17 -21.47 -13.59 -15.08
C GLU A 17 -22.01 -15.01 -14.91
N GLU A 18 -22.06 -15.74 -16.03
CA GLU A 18 -22.38 -17.17 -16.04
C GLU A 18 -21.23 -17.96 -15.43
N VAL A 19 -21.56 -18.81 -14.47
CA VAL A 19 -20.62 -19.65 -13.74
C VAL A 19 -21.12 -21.09 -13.78
N TYR A 20 -20.21 -22.01 -14.10
CA TYR A 20 -20.48 -23.44 -14.06
C TYR A 20 -20.23 -23.97 -12.64
N LEU A 21 -21.15 -24.78 -12.12
CA LEU A 21 -21.11 -25.21 -10.72
C LEU A 21 -19.88 -26.09 -10.40
N ASP A 22 -19.35 -26.80 -11.39
CA ASP A 22 -18.13 -27.62 -11.31
C ASP A 22 -16.84 -26.79 -11.31
N GLU A 23 -16.89 -25.51 -11.67
CA GLU A 23 -15.75 -24.58 -11.66
C GLU A 23 -15.68 -23.72 -10.39
N LEU A 24 -16.60 -23.92 -9.43
CA LEU A 24 -16.62 -23.19 -8.18
C LEU A 24 -15.42 -23.56 -7.31
N VAL A 25 -14.76 -22.54 -6.77
CA VAL A 25 -13.66 -22.71 -5.83
C VAL A 25 -14.22 -22.58 -4.42
N GLY A 26 -14.45 -23.71 -3.76
CA GLY A 26 -15.02 -23.73 -2.39
C GLY A 26 -16.43 -23.13 -2.31
N GLY A 27 -17.27 -23.31 -3.34
CA GLY A 27 -18.63 -22.73 -3.39
C GLY A 27 -18.68 -21.27 -3.87
N CYS A 28 -17.53 -20.64 -4.11
CA CYS A 28 -17.43 -19.25 -4.56
C CYS A 28 -17.31 -19.11 -6.08
N CYS A 29 -17.86 -18.00 -6.58
CA CYS A 29 -17.66 -17.56 -7.96
C CYS A 29 -16.15 -17.34 -8.23
N PRO A 30 -15.56 -17.98 -9.26
CA PRO A 30 -14.13 -17.88 -9.55
C PRO A 30 -13.69 -16.48 -10.02
N LEU A 31 -14.62 -15.65 -10.49
CA LEU A 31 -14.33 -14.32 -11.01
C LEU A 31 -14.35 -13.23 -9.94
N CYS A 32 -15.29 -13.30 -8.99
CA CYS A 32 -15.45 -12.27 -7.97
C CYS A 32 -15.23 -12.75 -6.53
N GLY A 33 -15.02 -14.05 -6.34
CA GLY A 33 -14.71 -14.66 -5.05
C GLY A 33 -15.87 -14.73 -4.06
N ARG A 34 -17.09 -14.32 -4.44
CA ARG A 34 -18.25 -14.35 -3.54
C ARG A 34 -18.98 -15.70 -3.60
N SER A 35 -19.40 -16.18 -2.43
CA SER A 35 -20.15 -17.42 -2.28
C SER A 35 -21.50 -17.34 -3.00
N LEU A 36 -21.88 -18.44 -3.64
CA LEU A 36 -23.20 -18.60 -4.28
C LEU A 36 -24.21 -19.31 -3.39
N GLU A 37 -23.74 -19.90 -2.28
CA GLU A 37 -24.58 -20.48 -1.24
C GLU A 37 -24.88 -19.39 -0.22
N GLY A 38 -26.16 -19.18 0.09
CA GLY A 38 -26.60 -18.16 1.04
C GLY A 38 -26.07 -18.48 2.45
N ASP A 39 -25.21 -17.57 2.93
CA ASP A 39 -24.76 -17.27 4.29
C ASP A 39 -25.43 -18.12 5.39
N GLU A 40 -24.70 -18.91 6.17
CA GLU A 40 -24.17 -18.42 7.46
C GLU A 40 -22.90 -19.17 7.96
N GLU A 41 -22.58 -20.37 7.47
CA GLU A 41 -21.47 -21.19 8.03
C GLU A 41 -20.07 -20.82 7.52
N GLN A 42 -19.94 -20.16 6.36
CA GLN A 42 -18.62 -19.81 5.79
C GLN A 42 -18.05 -18.50 6.33
N ALA A 43 -18.89 -17.66 6.95
CA ALA A 43 -18.44 -16.42 7.58
C ALA A 43 -17.60 -16.72 8.83
N GLU A 44 -17.98 -17.70 9.64
CA GLU A 44 -17.24 -18.08 10.85
C GLU A 44 -15.87 -18.69 10.53
N VAL A 45 -15.76 -19.51 9.48
CA VAL A 45 -14.48 -20.14 9.09
C VAL A 45 -13.49 -19.13 8.49
N PHE A 46 -13.98 -18.10 7.79
CA PHE A 46 -13.12 -17.04 7.25
C PHE A 46 -12.76 -15.99 8.31
N ASP A 47 -13.66 -15.72 9.28
CA ASP A 47 -13.38 -14.88 10.45
C ASP A 47 -12.38 -15.54 11.42
N ASP A 48 -12.35 -16.88 11.54
CA ASP A 48 -11.37 -17.62 12.34
C ASP A 48 -9.99 -17.75 11.65
N LEU A 49 -9.93 -17.73 10.31
CA LEU A 49 -8.67 -17.82 9.56
C LEU A 49 -7.96 -16.46 9.41
N LEU A 50 -8.72 -15.36 9.43
CA LEU A 50 -8.19 -13.99 9.49
C LEU A 50 -8.42 -13.41 10.88
N GLU A 51 -7.53 -13.71 11.82
CA GLU A 51 -7.51 -12.98 13.09
C GLU A 51 -7.52 -11.46 12.81
N ARG A 52 -8.43 -10.75 13.48
CA ARG A 52 -8.82 -9.34 13.21
C ARG A 52 -7.65 -8.33 13.24
N SER A 53 -6.47 -8.74 13.71
CA SER A 53 -5.19 -8.03 13.65
C SER A 53 -4.58 -7.99 12.24
N ASP A 54 -4.66 -9.08 11.48
CA ASP A 54 -3.94 -9.23 10.21
C ASP A 54 -4.62 -8.45 9.10
N LEU A 55 -5.96 -8.47 9.03
CA LEU A 55 -6.68 -7.66 8.05
C LEU A 55 -6.47 -6.16 8.28
N SER A 56 -6.54 -5.72 9.54
CA SER A 56 -6.34 -4.32 9.91
C SER A 56 -4.93 -3.85 9.56
N TRP A 57 -3.94 -4.70 9.81
CA TRP A 57 -2.54 -4.45 9.46
C TRP A 57 -2.30 -4.43 7.95
N LEU A 58 -2.87 -5.37 7.19
CA LEU A 58 -2.79 -5.38 5.72
C LEU A 58 -3.44 -4.15 5.09
N VAL A 59 -4.63 -3.77 5.59
CA VAL A 59 -5.32 -2.55 5.14
C VAL A 59 -4.46 -1.32 5.41
N PHE A 60 -3.86 -1.23 6.61
CA PHE A 60 -2.93 -0.18 6.97
C PHE A 60 -1.71 -0.13 6.03
N GLN A 61 -1.05 -1.27 5.80
CA GLN A 61 0.10 -1.37 4.90
C GLN A 61 -0.26 -0.92 3.48
N TYR A 62 -1.43 -1.34 2.97
CA TYR A 62 -1.91 -0.94 1.66
C TYR A 62 -2.08 0.59 1.55
N PHE A 63 -2.77 1.22 2.50
CA PHE A 63 -2.99 2.66 2.48
C PHE A 63 -1.68 3.45 2.65
N LEU A 64 -0.80 2.97 3.51
CA LEU A 64 0.54 3.53 3.70
C LEU A 64 1.34 3.47 2.39
N TYR A 65 1.38 2.30 1.77
CA TYR A 65 2.08 2.09 0.51
C TYR A 65 1.55 3.00 -0.59
N ARG A 66 0.24 2.96 -0.84
CA ARG A 66 -0.40 3.77 -1.89
C ARG A 66 -0.20 5.26 -1.68
N ARG A 67 -0.14 5.71 -0.42
CA ARG A 67 0.10 7.10 -0.08
C ARG A 67 1.54 7.52 -0.38
N LEU A 68 2.53 6.75 0.06
CA LEU A 68 3.95 7.07 -0.15
C LEU A 68 4.35 6.90 -1.62
N GLU A 69 3.79 5.91 -2.31
CA GLU A 69 3.95 5.71 -3.75
C GLU A 69 3.46 6.95 -4.52
N ARG A 70 2.29 7.50 -4.18
CA ARG A 70 1.78 8.75 -4.79
C ARG A 70 2.70 9.96 -4.55
N LEU A 71 3.45 9.96 -3.45
CA LEU A 71 4.46 10.98 -3.16
C LEU A 71 5.77 10.73 -3.92
N GLY A 72 5.90 9.58 -4.59
CA GLY A 72 7.07 9.18 -5.38
C GLY A 72 8.12 8.39 -4.59
N ALA A 73 7.80 7.93 -3.37
CA ALA A 73 8.75 7.13 -2.60
C ALA A 73 8.99 5.76 -3.26
N ASN A 74 10.20 5.24 -3.11
CA ASN A 74 10.58 3.94 -3.68
C ASN A 74 9.89 2.79 -2.90
N PRO A 75 9.32 1.77 -3.57
CA PRO A 75 8.74 0.59 -2.91
C PRO A 75 9.65 -0.05 -1.86
N LEU A 76 10.95 -0.15 -2.11
CA LEU A 76 11.91 -0.72 -1.17
C LEU A 76 12.01 0.11 0.12
N GLN A 77 11.99 1.45 -0.01
CA GLN A 77 12.04 2.34 1.15
C GLN A 77 10.74 2.24 1.97
N ILE A 78 9.60 2.08 1.30
CA ILE A 78 8.30 1.86 1.96
C ILE A 78 8.32 0.52 2.72
N MET A 79 8.82 -0.56 2.12
CA MET A 79 8.93 -1.86 2.80
C MET A 79 9.86 -1.80 4.01
N GLN A 80 11.01 -1.13 3.89
CA GLN A 80 11.92 -0.89 5.01
C GLN A 80 11.27 -0.08 6.14
N LEU A 81 10.38 0.85 5.80
CA LEU A 81 9.59 1.58 6.78
C LEU A 81 8.62 0.65 7.52
N VAL A 82 7.84 -0.14 6.77
CA VAL A 82 6.85 -1.05 7.35
C VAL A 82 7.50 -2.02 8.33
N ASN A 83 8.63 -2.62 7.94
CA ASN A 83 9.38 -3.54 8.80
C ASN A 83 9.89 -2.85 10.08
N ARG A 84 10.47 -1.64 9.98
CA ARG A 84 10.92 -0.89 11.17
C ARG A 84 9.76 -0.52 12.10
N TYR A 85 8.59 -0.21 11.54
CA TYR A 85 7.40 0.10 12.33
C TYR A 85 6.89 -1.14 13.07
N GLU A 86 6.89 -2.30 12.40
CA GLU A 86 6.52 -3.59 13.01
C GLU A 86 7.49 -3.99 14.13
N GLU A 87 8.80 -3.85 13.93
CA GLU A 87 9.83 -4.03 14.97
C GLU A 87 9.59 -3.09 16.17
N GLN A 88 9.19 -1.84 15.92
CA GLN A 88 8.90 -0.89 16.99
C GLN A 88 7.64 -1.25 17.79
N LEU A 89 6.57 -1.72 17.13
CA LEU A 89 5.38 -2.22 17.81
C LEU A 89 5.71 -3.43 18.69
N ASN A 90 6.53 -4.35 18.18
CA ASN A 90 6.93 -5.58 18.88
C ASN A 90 7.88 -5.31 20.06
N SER A 91 8.66 -4.23 20.01
CA SER A 91 9.59 -3.85 21.08
C SER A 91 8.93 -3.10 22.25
N GLY A 92 7.62 -2.82 22.18
CA GLY A 92 6.89 -2.15 23.26
C GLY A 92 7.35 -0.71 23.53
N SER A 93 8.02 -0.09 22.56
CA SER A 93 8.53 1.28 22.67
C SER A 93 7.37 2.27 22.82
N GLU A 94 7.44 3.15 23.81
CA GLU A 94 6.36 4.06 24.20
C GLU A 94 5.73 4.80 23.01
N GLU A 95 4.40 4.95 23.06
CA GLU A 95 3.53 5.49 22.02
C GLU A 95 3.80 6.97 21.63
N GLY A 96 4.86 7.60 22.14
CA GLY A 96 5.10 9.04 22.05
C GLY A 96 6.22 9.50 21.11
N GLU A 97 7.20 8.65 20.75
CA GLU A 97 8.33 9.12 19.94
C GLU A 97 7.92 9.30 18.47
N PRO A 98 8.14 10.49 17.88
CA PRO A 98 7.81 10.73 16.48
C PRO A 98 8.63 9.82 15.58
N PHE A 99 7.96 8.95 14.83
CA PHE A 99 8.62 8.10 13.83
C PHE A 99 9.04 8.95 12.63
N GLU A 100 10.22 9.57 12.74
CA GLU A 100 10.80 10.38 11.68
C GLU A 100 11.25 9.49 10.52
N ILE A 101 10.70 9.77 9.35
CA ILE A 101 11.05 9.09 8.11
C ILE A 101 11.71 10.03 7.16
N MET A 102 12.72 9.54 6.45
CA MET A 102 13.38 10.25 5.36
C MET A 102 13.39 9.38 4.12
N PHE A 103 12.72 9.83 3.06
CA PHE A 103 12.64 9.10 1.79
C PHE A 103 13.23 9.89 0.64
N ASP A 104 13.96 9.21 -0.23
CA ASP A 104 14.45 9.80 -1.48
C ASP A 104 13.34 9.74 -2.53
N ILE A 105 13.00 10.90 -3.10
CA ILE A 105 11.89 11.03 -4.04
C ILE A 105 12.40 11.67 -5.33
N PRO A 106 11.94 11.20 -6.50
CA PRO A 106 12.33 11.79 -7.76
C PRO A 106 11.90 13.25 -7.84
N MET A 107 12.80 14.08 -8.37
CA MET A 107 12.49 15.47 -8.70
C MET A 107 11.42 15.52 -9.80
N THR A 108 10.32 16.23 -9.53
CA THR A 108 9.29 16.51 -10.54
C THR A 108 9.81 17.49 -11.60
N THR A 109 9.09 17.65 -12.71
CA THR A 109 9.45 18.61 -13.76
C THR A 109 9.47 20.05 -13.25
N THR A 110 8.49 20.43 -12.42
CA THR A 110 8.45 21.75 -11.77
C THR A 110 9.62 21.96 -10.84
N ASP A 111 10.01 20.91 -10.10
CA ASP A 111 11.17 20.98 -9.21
C ASP A 111 12.44 21.23 -10.02
N ARG A 112 12.62 20.58 -11.18
CA ARG A 112 13.82 20.75 -12.01
C ARG A 112 13.98 22.15 -12.62
N LEU A 113 12.92 22.94 -12.65
CA LEU A 113 12.89 24.27 -13.27
C LEU A 113 12.92 25.42 -12.24
N ARG A 114 12.80 25.12 -10.94
CA ARG A 114 12.79 26.12 -9.87
C ARG A 114 14.14 26.18 -9.14
N LEU A 115 14.54 27.39 -8.76
CA LEU A 115 15.65 27.60 -7.83
C LEU A 115 15.28 27.06 -6.45
N LYS A 116 16.22 26.33 -5.84
CA LYS A 116 16.05 25.68 -4.54
C LYS A 116 17.20 26.03 -3.64
N THR A 117 16.94 26.02 -2.34
CA THR A 117 17.96 26.20 -1.32
C THR A 117 18.25 24.85 -0.68
N CYS A 118 19.54 24.50 -0.57
CA CYS A 118 19.96 23.29 0.12
C CYS A 118 19.63 23.38 1.61
N HIS A 119 18.97 22.37 2.17
CA HIS A 119 18.62 22.34 3.59
C HIS A 119 19.84 22.28 4.52
N LEU A 120 20.94 21.63 4.09
CA LEU A 120 22.15 21.50 4.92
C LEU A 120 23.08 22.70 4.85
N CYS A 121 23.40 23.17 3.64
CA CYS A 121 24.44 24.21 3.45
C CYS A 121 23.90 25.57 3.01
N GLY A 122 22.59 25.72 2.80
CA GLY A 122 21.98 26.98 2.36
C GLY A 122 22.31 27.39 0.92
N ARG A 123 23.13 26.63 0.18
CA ARG A 123 23.50 26.96 -1.20
C ARG A 123 22.28 26.87 -2.12
N VAL A 124 22.10 27.88 -2.97
CA VAL A 124 21.06 27.89 -4.01
C VAL A 124 21.51 27.07 -5.21
N PHE A 125 20.64 26.21 -5.73
CA PHE A 125 20.90 25.39 -6.91
C PHE A 125 19.64 25.25 -7.78
N LEU A 126 19.85 25.06 -9.09
CA LEU A 126 18.78 24.88 -10.06
C LEU A 126 18.68 23.43 -10.56
N ARG A 127 19.84 22.83 -10.89
CA ARG A 127 19.94 21.49 -11.48
C ARG A 127 20.62 20.50 -10.54
N GLY A 128 20.28 19.22 -10.71
CA GLY A 128 20.79 18.13 -9.89
C GLY A 128 20.22 18.14 -8.46
N GLY A 129 20.95 17.48 -7.56
CA GLY A 129 20.58 17.33 -6.15
C GLY A 129 19.59 16.20 -5.90
N LYS A 130 19.23 16.03 -4.62
CA LYS A 130 18.21 15.06 -4.17
C LYS A 130 17.05 15.80 -3.51
N LYS A 131 15.85 15.27 -3.67
CA LYS A 131 14.65 15.70 -2.96
C LYS A 131 14.32 14.60 -1.97
N LYS A 132 14.10 14.99 -0.73
CA LYS A 132 13.67 14.07 0.32
C LYS A 132 12.34 14.52 0.91
N ILE A 133 11.51 13.57 1.27
CA ILE A 133 10.42 13.83 2.21
C ILE A 133 10.93 13.51 3.60
N TYR A 134 10.65 14.41 4.53
CA TYR A 134 10.75 14.16 5.96
C TYR A 134 9.38 14.35 6.60
N GLY A 135 9.13 13.65 7.69
CA GLY A 135 7.90 13.86 8.44
C GLY A 135 7.58 12.76 9.43
N ASN A 136 6.50 12.99 10.16
CA ASN A 136 5.95 12.02 11.08
C ASN A 136 4.80 11.27 10.40
N PHE A 137 4.97 9.97 10.28
CA PHE A 137 3.97 9.08 9.68
C PHE A 137 2.59 9.17 10.38
N ARG A 138 2.55 9.33 11.71
CA ARG A 138 1.32 9.38 12.51
C ARG A 138 0.55 10.70 12.37
N LEU A 139 1.26 11.81 12.20
CA LEU A 139 0.67 13.15 12.20
C LEU A 139 0.32 13.70 10.81
N ASN A 140 0.55 12.92 9.75
CA ASN A 140 0.29 13.35 8.37
C ASN A 140 1.09 14.61 7.94
N ASP A 141 2.13 14.99 8.68
CA ASP A 141 2.96 16.15 8.38
C ASP A 141 4.19 15.71 7.58
N PHE A 142 4.06 15.75 6.25
CA PHE A 142 5.16 15.50 5.32
C PHE A 142 5.63 16.80 4.70
N GLN A 143 6.92 17.05 4.83
CA GLN A 143 7.58 18.23 4.29
C GLN A 143 8.68 17.82 3.30
N PHE A 144 8.88 18.64 2.29
CA PHE A 144 9.86 18.39 1.24
C PHE A 144 11.12 19.21 1.50
N THR A 145 12.27 18.55 1.57
CA THR A 145 13.58 19.19 1.62
C THR A 145 14.39 18.89 0.38
N TYR A 146 15.24 19.85 0.03
CA TYR A 146 16.11 19.79 -1.14
C TYR A 146 17.56 19.81 -0.69
N PHE A 147 18.37 18.96 -1.31
CA PHE A 147 19.80 18.82 -1.02
C PHE A 147 20.58 19.05 -2.32
N CYS A 148 21.57 19.94 -2.30
CA CYS A 148 22.42 20.17 -3.47
C CYS A 148 23.23 18.92 -3.80
N THR A 149 23.84 18.86 -4.99
CA THR A 149 24.64 17.70 -5.42
C THR A 149 25.77 17.33 -4.46
N SER A 150 26.39 18.31 -3.79
CA SER A 150 27.46 18.07 -2.82
C SER A 150 26.95 17.51 -1.49
N CYS A 151 25.79 17.96 -1.02
CA CYS A 151 25.21 17.56 0.26
C CYS A 151 24.27 16.36 0.15
N GLY A 152 23.81 16.06 -1.07
CA GLY A 152 22.90 14.97 -1.37
C GLY A 152 23.61 13.75 -1.95
N GLN A 153 24.93 13.64 -1.91
CA GLN A 153 25.59 12.37 -2.24
C GLN A 153 25.21 11.31 -1.21
#